data_AF-A0A1G8N599-F1
#
_entry.id   AF-A0A1G8N599-F1
#
_cell.length_a   1.000
_cell.length_b   1.000
_cell.length_c   1.000
_cell.angle_alpha   90.00
_cell.angle_beta   90.00
_cell.angle_gamma   90.00
#
_symmetry.space_group_name_H-M   'P 1'
#
loop_
_entity.id
_entity.type
_entity.pdbx_description
1 polymer ?
#
loop_
_entity_poly.entity_id
_entity_poly.type
_entity_poly.pdbx_seq_one_letter_code
_entity_poly.pdbx_strand_id
1 'polypeptide(L)'
;MTQTTRVDFHNWQPQLSNTLKFVVIMARYRQQWLLVRHHQRDTLEIPGGKIDTGETPIEAARRELYEETGATDFTLTPMEIYRVCDGNSAPSFGLLLTAEIRSLSAIPKGSEIAEVYPVTRRPQDSDMTWPAIQPRLFDHVTRRHQLLEQLGTYQHVIWDWNGTLVDDAPLATDIVNRLMASQNLGSISLEQYRNDFCHPVIDYYQGLGFDFNRLPFDQLCQQFGQHYRAAREQLKLHNGSRFLLRSLSRSHTQSLLSASAQHSLEQCISHHQLDGLFDYLYGLDNHHAACKIDRGRELLQVSGIAPERTLVIGDTDHDWEVADALGTHLWLIADGHQSEAKLGALHGSVFRNWQQLNLSEA
;
A
#
# COMPACT_ATOMS: atom_id res chain seq x y z
N MET A 1 -31.90 3.69 -9.20
CA MET A 1 -30.52 4.03 -8.79
C MET A 1 -29.62 3.68 -9.97
N THR A 2 -29.12 4.67 -10.69
CA THR A 2 -28.13 4.45 -11.77
C THR A 2 -26.86 3.91 -11.13
N GLN A 3 -26.60 2.61 -11.31
CA GLN A 3 -25.40 1.97 -10.76
C GLN A 3 -24.17 2.60 -11.42
N THR A 4 -23.28 3.13 -10.60
CA THR A 4 -22.08 3.85 -11.04
C THR A 4 -20.93 2.87 -11.18
N THR A 5 -20.19 2.92 -12.29
CA THR A 5 -18.98 2.10 -12.49
C THR A 5 -17.99 2.35 -11.35
N ARG A 6 -17.55 1.28 -10.69
CA ARG A 6 -16.53 1.32 -9.63
C ARG A 6 -15.22 0.70 -10.11
N VAL A 7 -14.11 1.34 -9.76
CA VAL A 7 -12.75 0.82 -9.96
C VAL A 7 -12.10 0.60 -8.61
N ASP A 8 -11.71 -0.64 -8.32
CA ASP A 8 -11.01 -1.03 -7.10
C ASP A 8 -9.57 -1.48 -7.43
N PHE A 9 -8.62 -1.25 -6.52
CA PHE A 9 -7.21 -1.62 -6.70
C PHE A 9 -6.76 -2.67 -5.70
N HIS A 10 -5.95 -3.63 -6.17
CA HIS A 10 -5.47 -4.75 -5.39
C HIS A 10 -3.99 -5.01 -5.64
N ASN A 11 -3.28 -5.49 -4.61
CA ASN A 11 -1.87 -5.87 -4.74
C ASN A 11 -1.65 -6.90 -5.86
N TRP A 12 -0.68 -6.62 -6.75
CA TRP A 12 -0.29 -7.56 -7.80
C TRP A 12 0.57 -8.71 -7.27
N GLN A 13 0.24 -9.93 -7.71
CA GLN A 13 1.03 -11.15 -7.53
C GLN A 13 1.05 -11.93 -8.84
N PRO A 14 2.23 -12.39 -9.32
CA PRO A 14 2.34 -13.11 -10.59
C PRO A 14 1.38 -14.30 -10.73
N GLN A 15 1.05 -14.96 -9.62
CA GLN A 15 0.15 -16.13 -9.59
C GLN A 15 -1.31 -15.79 -9.92
N LEU A 16 -1.70 -14.51 -9.88
CA LEU A 16 -3.05 -14.04 -10.19
C LEU A 16 -3.25 -13.75 -11.69
N SER A 17 -2.32 -14.19 -12.56
CA SER A 17 -2.34 -13.89 -14.00
C SER A 17 -3.59 -14.41 -14.73
N ASN A 18 -4.12 -15.57 -14.34
CA ASN A 18 -5.13 -16.28 -15.13
C ASN A 18 -6.53 -15.65 -15.09
N THR A 19 -6.75 -14.63 -14.27
CA THR A 19 -8.03 -13.90 -14.17
C THR A 19 -7.99 -12.54 -14.87
N LEU A 20 -6.82 -12.10 -15.31
CA LEU A 20 -6.63 -10.80 -15.94
C LEU A 20 -7.01 -10.86 -17.42
N LYS A 21 -7.81 -9.88 -17.84
CA LYS A 21 -8.28 -9.75 -19.24
C LYS A 21 -7.58 -8.63 -20.00
N PHE A 22 -7.03 -7.65 -19.27
CA PHE A 22 -6.52 -6.42 -19.83
C PHE A 22 -5.20 -6.01 -19.18
N VAL A 23 -4.44 -5.21 -19.91
CA VAL A 23 -3.33 -4.43 -19.38
C VAL A 23 -3.51 -2.96 -19.71
N VAL A 24 -3.14 -2.09 -18.78
CA VAL A 24 -3.15 -0.64 -18.98
C VAL A 24 -1.79 -0.11 -18.53
N ILE A 25 -1.14 0.67 -19.39
CA ILE A 25 0.24 1.11 -19.21
C ILE A 25 0.27 2.63 -19.12
N MET A 26 0.44 3.13 -17.91
CA MET A 26 0.77 4.54 -17.69
C MET A 26 2.22 4.78 -18.07
N ALA A 27 2.43 5.13 -19.34
CA ALA A 27 3.74 5.34 -19.93
C ALA A 27 4.19 6.79 -19.79
N ARG A 28 5.47 7.00 -19.48
CA ARG A 28 6.10 8.31 -19.34
C ARG A 28 7.35 8.39 -20.22
N TYR A 29 7.46 9.49 -20.97
CA TYR A 29 8.62 9.79 -21.81
C TYR A 29 8.98 11.26 -21.64
N ARG A 30 10.25 11.56 -21.34
CA ARG A 30 10.75 12.93 -21.11
C ARG A 30 9.86 13.72 -20.13
N GLN A 31 9.50 13.09 -19.01
CA GLN A 31 8.65 13.67 -17.94
C GLN A 31 7.20 13.98 -18.35
N GLN A 32 6.74 13.52 -19.50
CA GLN A 32 5.34 13.63 -19.93
C GLN A 32 4.69 12.26 -19.96
N TRP A 33 3.43 12.17 -19.52
CA TRP A 33 2.61 10.98 -19.68
C TRP A 33 2.18 10.85 -21.15
N LEU A 34 2.21 9.64 -21.69
CA LEU A 34 1.79 9.37 -23.05
C LEU A 34 0.38 8.81 -23.05
N LEU A 35 -0.53 9.53 -23.71
CA LEU A 35 -1.82 9.01 -24.12
C LEU A 35 -1.78 8.70 -25.62
N VAL A 36 -2.76 7.97 -26.12
CA VAL A 36 -2.91 7.64 -27.53
C VAL A 36 -4.30 8.01 -28.02
N ARG A 37 -4.42 8.28 -29.32
CA ARG A 37 -5.72 8.51 -29.98
C ARG A 37 -5.88 7.55 -31.14
N HIS A 38 -6.98 6.80 -31.13
CA HIS A 38 -7.31 5.89 -32.22
C HIS A 38 -7.77 6.65 -33.47
N HIS A 39 -7.48 6.13 -34.66
CA HIS A 39 -7.99 6.65 -35.94
C HIS A 39 -9.52 6.84 -36.04
N GLN A 40 -10.29 6.14 -35.21
CA GLN A 40 -11.76 6.13 -35.24
C GLN A 40 -12.40 6.90 -34.07
N ARG A 41 -11.58 7.57 -33.24
CA ARG A 41 -12.05 8.24 -32.02
C ARG A 41 -11.43 9.63 -31.92
N ASP A 42 -12.21 10.55 -31.37
CA ASP A 42 -11.75 11.91 -31.05
C ASP A 42 -11.34 12.06 -29.57
N THR A 43 -11.34 10.97 -28.82
CA THR A 43 -10.98 10.90 -27.40
C THR A 43 -9.60 10.26 -27.20
N LEU A 44 -8.97 10.56 -26.06
CA LEU A 44 -7.66 10.06 -25.65
C LEU A 44 -7.79 8.80 -24.80
N GLU A 45 -6.76 7.94 -24.87
CA GLU A 45 -6.71 6.67 -24.17
C GLU A 45 -5.36 6.47 -23.49
N ILE A 46 -5.38 5.83 -22.33
CA ILE A 46 -4.15 5.29 -21.74
C ILE A 46 -3.78 4.05 -22.55
N PRO A 47 -2.52 3.91 -23.01
CA PRO A 47 -2.10 2.76 -23.78
C PRO A 47 -2.41 1.43 -23.08
N GLY A 48 -2.83 0.43 -23.85
CA GLY A 48 -3.11 -0.90 -23.35
C GLY A 48 -4.26 -1.59 -24.06
N GLY A 49 -4.34 -2.89 -23.88
CA GLY A 49 -5.28 -3.72 -24.60
C GLY A 49 -5.57 -5.03 -23.90
N LYS A 50 -6.06 -5.99 -24.69
CA LYS A 50 -6.41 -7.32 -24.18
C LYS A 50 -5.17 -8.18 -24.05
N ILE A 51 -5.20 -9.07 -23.06
CA ILE A 51 -4.20 -10.13 -22.95
C ILE A 51 -4.64 -11.26 -23.89
N ASP A 52 -3.79 -11.58 -24.87
CA ASP A 52 -4.11 -12.61 -25.86
C ASP A 52 -3.91 -14.03 -25.31
N THR A 53 -4.48 -15.02 -26.02
CA THR A 53 -4.39 -16.42 -25.57
C THR A 53 -2.95 -16.91 -25.67
N GLY A 54 -2.40 -17.38 -24.54
CA GLY A 54 -1.02 -17.85 -24.42
C GLY A 54 -0.02 -16.76 -24.06
N GLU A 55 -0.46 -15.52 -23.91
CA GLU A 55 0.37 -14.37 -23.54
C GLU A 55 0.31 -14.11 -22.03
N THR A 56 1.46 -13.81 -21.40
CA THR A 56 1.47 -13.31 -20.01
C THR A 56 1.04 -11.84 -19.97
N PRO A 57 0.52 -11.33 -18.83
CA PRO A 57 0.19 -9.91 -18.70
C PRO A 57 1.38 -8.98 -19.01
N ILE A 58 2.61 -9.40 -18.72
CA ILE A 58 3.80 -8.57 -18.99
C ILE A 58 4.17 -8.57 -20.47
N GLU A 59 3.99 -9.69 -21.18
CA GLU A 59 4.17 -9.75 -22.63
C GLU A 59 3.14 -8.88 -23.35
N ALA A 60 1.86 -9.00 -22.96
CA ALA A 60 0.78 -8.13 -23.46
C ALA A 60 1.13 -6.67 -23.29
N ALA A 61 1.55 -6.27 -22.07
CA ALA A 61 1.89 -4.88 -21.81
C ALA A 61 3.08 -4.37 -22.65
N ARG A 62 4.06 -5.22 -22.99
CA ARG A 62 5.16 -4.84 -23.88
C ARG A 62 4.71 -4.70 -25.32
N ARG A 63 3.89 -5.65 -25.80
CA ARG A 63 3.34 -5.65 -27.15
C ARG A 63 2.47 -4.42 -27.37
N GLU A 64 1.45 -4.22 -26.53
CA GLU A 64 0.52 -3.09 -26.59
C GLU A 64 1.29 -1.75 -26.53
N LEU A 65 2.25 -1.62 -25.61
CA LEU A 65 3.03 -0.39 -25.50
C LEU A 65 3.83 -0.10 -26.78
N TYR A 66 4.42 -1.10 -27.43
CA TYR A 66 5.13 -0.91 -28.69
C TYR A 66 4.16 -0.61 -29.85
N GLU A 67 3.08 -1.37 -29.99
CA GLU A 67 2.09 -1.25 -31.08
C GLU A 67 1.37 0.10 -31.08
N GLU A 68 1.07 0.64 -29.90
CA GLU A 68 0.30 1.87 -29.76
C GLU A 68 1.20 3.12 -29.66
N THR A 69 2.42 3.00 -29.11
CA THR A 69 3.28 4.17 -28.86
C THR A 69 4.60 4.18 -29.62
N GLY A 70 5.03 3.05 -30.17
CA GLY A 70 6.37 2.88 -30.74
C GLY A 70 7.49 2.77 -29.69
N ALA A 71 7.20 2.46 -28.42
CA ALA A 71 8.24 2.34 -27.41
C ALA A 71 9.18 1.16 -27.68
N THR A 72 10.49 1.44 -27.77
CA THR A 72 11.52 0.44 -28.12
C THR A 72 12.52 0.19 -27.01
N ASP A 73 12.73 1.17 -26.13
CA ASP A 73 13.56 1.02 -24.94
C ASP A 73 12.87 1.66 -23.74
N PHE A 74 12.58 0.85 -22.72
CA PHE A 74 11.83 1.26 -21.53
C PHE A 74 12.05 0.30 -20.36
N THR A 75 11.76 0.78 -19.14
CA THR A 75 11.54 -0.09 -17.99
C THR A 75 10.04 -0.20 -17.72
N LEU A 76 9.55 -1.43 -17.55
CA LEU A 76 8.14 -1.72 -17.28
C LEU A 76 8.01 -2.27 -15.86
N THR A 77 7.17 -1.65 -15.03
CA THR A 77 6.95 -2.05 -13.63
C THR A 77 5.46 -2.32 -13.38
N PRO A 78 5.08 -3.56 -13.05
CA PRO A 78 3.73 -3.89 -12.62
C PRO A 78 3.40 -3.18 -11.32
N MET A 79 2.21 -2.57 -11.27
CA MET A 79 1.78 -1.80 -10.11
C MET A 79 0.74 -2.59 -9.31
N GLU A 80 -0.49 -2.63 -9.79
CA GLU A 80 -1.63 -3.21 -9.07
C GLU A 80 -2.62 -3.83 -10.07
N ILE A 81 -3.45 -4.75 -9.58
CA ILE A 81 -4.62 -5.23 -10.31
C ILE A 81 -5.72 -4.19 -10.12
N TYR A 82 -6.34 -3.75 -11.21
CA TYR A 82 -7.58 -2.98 -11.12
C TYR A 82 -8.78 -3.88 -11.44
N ARG A 83 -9.87 -3.72 -10.67
CA ARG A 83 -11.15 -4.40 -10.87
C ARG A 83 -12.19 -3.37 -11.27
N VAL A 84 -12.89 -3.61 -12.38
CA VAL A 84 -14.01 -2.78 -12.82
C VAL A 84 -15.32 -3.51 -12.56
N CYS A 85 -16.25 -2.83 -11.88
CA CYS A 85 -17.62 -3.27 -11.68
C CYS A 85 -18.58 -2.26 -12.32
N ASP A 86 -19.27 -2.64 -13.38
CA ASP A 86 -20.25 -1.80 -14.10
C ASP A 86 -21.71 -2.04 -13.64
N GLY A 87 -21.92 -2.98 -12.71
CA GLY A 87 -23.24 -3.33 -12.17
C GLY A 87 -24.07 -4.27 -13.06
N ASN A 88 -23.70 -4.42 -14.34
CA ASN A 88 -24.46 -5.18 -15.34
C ASN A 88 -23.77 -6.49 -15.73
N SER A 89 -22.45 -6.56 -15.56
CA SER A 89 -21.61 -7.66 -16.01
C SER A 89 -20.80 -8.25 -14.85
N ALA A 90 -20.28 -9.45 -15.06
CA ALA A 90 -19.25 -9.98 -14.17
C ALA A 90 -18.05 -9.01 -14.13
N PRO A 91 -17.42 -8.77 -12.96
CA PRO A 91 -16.28 -7.87 -12.86
C PRO A 91 -15.18 -8.23 -13.84
N SER A 92 -14.57 -7.22 -14.45
CA SER A 92 -13.36 -7.38 -15.26
C SER A 92 -12.14 -6.99 -14.45
N PHE A 93 -11.02 -7.66 -14.72
CA PHE A 93 -9.76 -7.44 -14.05
C PHE A 93 -8.70 -7.12 -15.09
N GLY A 94 -7.83 -6.17 -14.79
CA GLY A 94 -6.65 -5.89 -15.58
C GLY A 94 -5.45 -5.56 -14.72
N LEU A 95 -4.27 -5.63 -15.31
CA LEU A 95 -3.03 -5.21 -14.66
C LEU A 95 -2.74 -3.76 -15.04
N LEU A 96 -2.54 -2.92 -14.05
CA LEU A 96 -2.04 -1.57 -14.22
C LEU A 96 -0.51 -1.61 -14.11
N LEU A 97 0.17 -1.04 -15.10
CA LEU A 97 1.62 -0.95 -15.17
C LEU A 97 2.07 0.49 -15.36
N THR A 98 3.30 0.76 -14.95
CA THR A 98 4.01 1.99 -15.30
C THR A 98 5.16 1.67 -16.24
N ALA A 99 5.42 2.56 -17.19
CA ALA A 99 6.56 2.45 -18.09
C ALA A 99 7.35 3.75 -18.12
N GLU A 100 8.66 3.67 -17.88
CA GLU A 100 9.59 4.78 -18.09
C GLU A 100 10.32 4.53 -19.41
N ILE A 101 9.97 5.31 -20.43
CA ILE A 101 10.47 5.16 -21.78
C ILE A 101 11.74 5.99 -21.96
N ARG A 102 12.74 5.37 -22.55
CA ARG A 102 14.01 5.98 -22.95
C ARG A 102 14.05 6.30 -24.45
N SER A 103 13.45 5.45 -25.29
CA SER A 103 13.42 5.63 -26.75
C SER A 103 12.07 5.25 -27.37
N LEU A 104 11.64 6.06 -28.35
CA LEU A 104 10.46 5.84 -29.19
C LEU A 104 10.89 5.71 -30.66
N SER A 105 10.29 4.77 -31.38
CA SER A 105 10.25 4.74 -32.84
C SER A 105 8.99 5.43 -33.36
N ALA A 106 8.80 5.46 -34.68
CA ALA A 106 7.48 5.74 -35.24
C ALA A 106 6.48 4.65 -34.80
N ILE A 107 5.20 5.03 -34.72
CA ILE A 107 4.09 4.08 -34.52
C ILE A 107 4.14 3.05 -35.66
N PRO A 108 4.06 1.73 -35.37
CA PRO A 108 4.07 0.70 -36.39
C PRO A 108 3.04 0.91 -37.49
N LYS A 109 3.41 0.62 -38.74
CA LYS A 109 2.48 0.71 -39.88
C LYS A 109 1.33 -0.29 -39.69
N GLY A 110 0.10 0.19 -39.82
CA GLY A 110 -1.10 -0.62 -39.63
C GLY A 110 -1.64 -0.61 -38.20
N SER A 111 -1.01 0.12 -37.29
CA SER A 111 -1.58 0.43 -35.97
C SER A 111 -2.92 1.15 -36.12
N GLU A 112 -3.84 0.85 -35.22
CA GLU A 112 -5.12 1.51 -35.04
C GLU A 112 -4.97 2.91 -34.43
N ILE A 113 -3.81 3.20 -33.83
CA ILE A 113 -3.48 4.48 -33.22
C ILE A 113 -3.01 5.49 -34.26
N ALA A 114 -3.70 6.62 -34.30
CA ALA A 114 -3.39 7.74 -35.17
C ALA A 114 -2.19 8.54 -34.67
N GLU A 115 -2.11 8.75 -33.36
CA GLU A 115 -1.04 9.54 -32.75
C GLU A 115 -0.82 9.22 -31.27
N VAL A 116 0.40 9.50 -30.82
CA VAL A 116 0.77 9.59 -29.41
C VAL A 116 0.63 11.05 -28.97
N TYR A 117 -0.07 11.27 -27.86
CA TYR A 117 -0.40 12.57 -27.32
C TYR A 117 0.26 12.77 -25.94
N PRO A 118 1.37 13.52 -25.83
CA PRO A 118 2.03 13.79 -24.55
C PRO A 118 1.23 14.77 -23.68
N VAL A 119 1.03 14.43 -22.41
CA VAL A 119 0.34 15.28 -21.43
C VAL A 119 1.14 15.43 -20.14
N THR A 120 1.02 16.58 -19.49
CA THR A 120 1.59 16.84 -18.15
C THR A 120 0.55 16.71 -17.04
N ARG A 121 -0.73 16.78 -17.40
CA ARG A 121 -1.88 16.64 -16.50
C ARG A 121 -2.93 15.75 -17.17
N ARG A 122 -3.78 15.15 -16.34
CA ARG A 122 -4.88 14.33 -16.83
C ARG A 122 -5.85 15.18 -17.69
N PRO A 123 -6.32 14.68 -18.84
CA PRO A 123 -7.43 15.27 -19.57
C PRO A 123 -8.73 15.30 -18.74
N GLN A 124 -9.73 16.07 -19.21
CA GLN A 124 -11.08 16.01 -18.63
C GLN A 124 -11.68 14.62 -18.85
N ASP A 125 -12.58 14.20 -17.96
CA ASP A 125 -13.22 12.88 -18.07
C ASP A 125 -13.90 12.70 -19.43
N SER A 126 -14.55 13.74 -19.97
CA SER A 126 -15.22 13.74 -21.28
C SER A 126 -14.30 13.50 -22.48
N ASP A 127 -13.02 13.77 -22.31
CA ASP A 127 -12.03 13.70 -23.39
C ASP A 127 -11.35 12.33 -23.41
N MET A 128 -11.65 11.45 -22.45
CA MET A 128 -11.11 10.10 -22.36
C MET A 128 -12.11 9.06 -22.84
N THR A 129 -11.67 8.07 -23.62
CA THR A 129 -12.57 7.06 -24.22
C THR A 129 -13.35 6.25 -23.19
N TRP A 130 -12.75 5.98 -22.03
CA TRP A 130 -13.41 5.29 -20.91
C TRP A 130 -13.56 6.23 -19.72
N PRO A 131 -14.51 7.19 -19.77
CA PRO A 131 -14.60 8.31 -18.83
C PRO A 131 -14.86 7.86 -17.38
N ALA A 132 -15.44 6.67 -17.19
CA ALA A 132 -15.70 6.12 -15.86
C ALA A 132 -14.53 5.29 -15.28
N ILE A 133 -13.49 5.00 -16.07
CA ILE A 133 -12.42 4.07 -15.71
C ILE A 133 -11.04 4.73 -15.82
N GLN A 134 -10.66 5.16 -17.02
CA GLN A 134 -9.30 5.65 -17.28
C GLN A 134 -8.93 6.88 -16.43
N PRO A 135 -9.83 7.84 -16.16
CA PRO A 135 -9.51 8.91 -15.23
C PRO A 135 -9.08 8.42 -13.85
N ARG A 136 -9.76 7.39 -13.32
CA ARG A 136 -9.44 6.78 -12.03
C ARG A 136 -8.08 6.09 -12.05
N LEU A 137 -7.74 5.39 -13.13
CA LEU A 137 -6.43 4.75 -13.30
C LEU A 137 -5.31 5.81 -13.38
N PHE A 138 -5.51 6.86 -14.17
CA PHE A 138 -4.54 7.95 -14.32
C PHE A 138 -4.30 8.67 -12.98
N ASP A 139 -5.36 9.06 -12.29
CA ASP A 139 -5.29 9.72 -10.98
C ASP A 139 -4.60 8.82 -9.95
N HIS A 140 -4.86 7.51 -10.01
CA HIS A 140 -4.23 6.54 -9.12
C HIS A 140 -2.71 6.44 -9.34
N VAL A 141 -2.27 6.30 -10.59
CA VAL A 141 -0.83 6.24 -10.90
C VAL A 141 -0.14 7.56 -10.58
N THR A 142 -0.74 8.69 -10.93
CA THR A 142 -0.10 10.00 -10.71
C THR A 142 0.03 10.34 -9.22
N ARG A 143 -0.96 10.03 -8.39
CA ARG A 143 -0.82 10.13 -6.92
C ARG A 143 0.33 9.27 -6.40
N ARG A 144 0.44 8.04 -6.89
CA ARG A 144 1.50 7.10 -6.48
C ARG A 144 2.88 7.55 -6.94
N HIS A 145 2.99 8.16 -8.11
CA HIS A 145 4.22 8.79 -8.57
C HIS A 145 4.62 9.98 -7.69
N GLN A 146 3.67 10.88 -7.37
CA GLN A 146 3.91 12.02 -6.47
C GLN A 146 4.39 11.56 -5.08
N LEU A 147 3.77 10.52 -4.55
CA LEU A 147 4.20 9.91 -3.30
C LEU A 147 5.65 9.38 -3.37
N LEU A 148 6.01 8.69 -4.44
CA LEU A 148 7.38 8.19 -4.63
C LEU A 148 8.40 9.33 -4.75
N GLU A 149 8.02 10.46 -5.37
CA GLU A 149 8.85 11.66 -5.40
C GLU A 149 9.04 12.28 -4.00
N GLN A 150 7.98 12.32 -3.19
CA GLN A 150 8.06 12.78 -1.80
C GLN A 150 8.95 11.86 -0.96
N LEU A 151 8.77 10.54 -1.08
CA LEU A 151 9.61 9.54 -0.42
C LEU A 151 11.08 9.64 -0.85
N GLY A 152 11.33 10.02 -2.11
CA GLY A 152 12.66 10.26 -2.68
C GLY A 152 13.51 11.33 -1.97
N THR A 153 12.91 12.11 -1.07
CA THR A 153 13.65 13.07 -0.22
C THR A 153 14.38 12.41 0.95
N TYR A 154 13.98 11.19 1.32
CA TYR A 154 14.58 10.40 2.39
C TYR A 154 15.59 9.39 1.84
N GLN A 155 16.54 8.95 2.67
CA GLN A 155 17.41 7.82 2.32
C GLN A 155 16.93 6.50 2.90
N HIS A 156 16.29 6.58 4.07
CA HIS A 156 15.87 5.43 4.85
C HIS A 156 14.40 5.54 5.16
N VAL A 157 13.66 4.47 4.88
CA VAL A 157 12.27 4.32 5.32
C VAL A 157 12.18 3.14 6.30
N ILE A 158 11.74 3.45 7.52
CA ILE A 158 11.44 2.48 8.57
C ILE A 158 9.93 2.28 8.59
N TRP A 159 9.50 1.06 8.35
CA TRP A 159 8.10 0.67 8.32
C TRP A 159 7.72 0.00 9.65
N ASP A 160 6.52 0.27 10.16
CA ASP A 160 5.85 -0.64 11.09
C ASP A 160 5.18 -1.81 10.34
N TRP A 161 4.85 -2.88 11.08
CA TRP A 161 4.25 -4.08 10.52
C TRP A 161 2.71 -4.13 10.65
N ASN A 162 2.22 -4.28 11.88
CA ASN A 162 0.78 -4.37 12.19
C ASN A 162 0.12 -3.02 11.94
N GLY A 163 -1.12 -2.99 11.42
CA GLY A 163 -1.86 -1.77 11.06
C GLY A 163 -1.25 -0.89 9.95
N THR A 164 0.03 -1.07 9.63
CA THR A 164 0.76 -0.31 8.63
C THR A 164 0.92 -1.12 7.34
N LEU A 165 1.73 -2.17 7.32
CA LEU A 165 1.92 -3.01 6.12
C LEU A 165 0.88 -4.13 6.03
N VAL A 166 0.58 -4.78 7.16
CA VAL A 166 -0.45 -5.81 7.29
C VAL A 166 -1.76 -5.16 7.76
N ASP A 167 -2.86 -5.55 7.12
CA ASP A 167 -4.21 -5.10 7.49
C ASP A 167 -4.82 -6.07 8.51
N ASP A 168 -4.50 -5.88 9.80
CA ASP A 168 -4.94 -6.74 10.90
C ASP A 168 -5.86 -6.06 11.92
N ALA A 169 -6.14 -4.77 11.81
CA ALA A 169 -7.08 -4.08 12.71
C ALA A 169 -8.49 -4.74 12.75
N PRO A 170 -9.07 -5.22 11.62
CA PRO A 170 -10.31 -5.98 11.68
C PRO A 170 -10.19 -7.29 12.48
N LEU A 171 -9.09 -8.03 12.31
CA LEU A 171 -8.84 -9.25 13.08
C LEU A 171 -8.65 -8.93 14.57
N ALA A 172 -7.89 -7.89 14.90
CA ALA A 172 -7.69 -7.44 16.27
C ALA A 172 -9.03 -7.10 16.94
N THR A 173 -9.92 -6.39 16.23
CA THR A 173 -11.27 -6.08 16.70
C THR A 173 -12.10 -7.34 16.96
N ASP A 174 -12.06 -8.31 16.04
CA ASP A 174 -12.75 -9.59 16.21
C ASP A 174 -12.24 -10.37 17.42
N ILE A 175 -10.93 -10.36 17.67
CA ILE A 175 -10.32 -11.01 18.83
C ILE A 175 -10.72 -10.28 20.12
N VAL A 176 -10.66 -8.95 20.14
CA VAL A 176 -11.12 -8.15 21.28
C VAL A 176 -12.58 -8.45 21.61
N ASN A 177 -13.45 -8.51 20.60
CA ASN A 177 -14.86 -8.85 20.79
C ASN A 177 -15.08 -10.26 21.37
N ARG A 178 -14.24 -11.25 20.99
CA ARG A 178 -14.27 -12.58 21.61
C ARG A 178 -13.85 -12.55 23.08
N LEU A 179 -12.79 -11.80 23.39
CA LEU A 179 -12.33 -11.63 24.77
C LEU A 179 -13.38 -10.92 25.64
N MET A 180 -13.99 -9.85 25.12
CA MET A 180 -15.08 -9.12 25.78
C MET A 180 -16.29 -10.03 26.04
N ALA A 181 -16.69 -10.83 25.05
CA ALA A 181 -17.77 -11.80 25.21
C ALA A 181 -17.47 -12.82 26.32
N SER A 182 -16.22 -13.29 26.46
CA SER A 182 -15.82 -14.19 27.54
C SER A 182 -15.94 -13.58 28.95
N GLN A 183 -15.90 -12.25 29.04
CA GLN A 183 -16.03 -11.49 30.28
C GLN A 183 -17.42 -10.84 30.46
N ASN A 184 -18.36 -11.08 29.53
CA ASN A 184 -19.68 -10.45 29.46
C ASN A 184 -19.66 -8.90 29.32
N LEU A 185 -18.67 -8.36 28.59
CA LEU A 185 -18.47 -6.93 28.39
C LEU A 185 -19.12 -6.38 27.10
N GLY A 186 -19.82 -7.22 26.34
CA GLY A 186 -20.44 -6.83 25.05
C GLY A 186 -19.46 -6.92 23.88
N SER A 187 -19.58 -5.98 22.94
CA SER A 187 -18.77 -5.90 21.72
C SER A 187 -18.68 -4.46 21.22
N ILE A 188 -17.62 -4.16 20.47
CA ILE A 188 -17.34 -2.87 19.86
C ILE A 188 -17.27 -2.98 18.33
N SER A 189 -17.50 -1.85 17.64
CA SER A 189 -17.24 -1.74 16.20
C SER A 189 -15.75 -1.48 15.93
N LEU A 190 -15.29 -1.70 14.68
CA LEU A 190 -13.93 -1.33 14.27
C LEU A 190 -13.68 0.19 14.41
N GLU A 191 -14.70 1.01 14.16
CA GLU A 191 -14.60 2.46 14.34
C GLU A 191 -14.38 2.82 15.82
N GLN A 192 -15.13 2.22 16.72
CA GLN A 192 -14.94 2.41 18.16
C GLN A 192 -13.57 1.89 18.60
N TYR A 193 -13.16 0.70 18.13
CA TYR A 193 -11.82 0.17 18.36
C TYR A 193 -10.74 1.20 17.99
N ARG A 194 -10.80 1.78 16.79
CA ARG A 194 -9.80 2.76 16.32
C ARG A 194 -9.78 4.07 17.12
N ASN A 195 -10.92 4.49 17.67
CA ASN A 195 -10.98 5.68 18.51
C ASN A 195 -10.40 5.42 19.92
N ASP A 196 -10.65 4.23 20.45
CA ASP A 196 -10.34 3.90 21.84
C ASP A 196 -8.93 3.30 21.99
N PHE A 197 -8.43 2.53 21.01
CA PHE A 197 -7.13 1.83 21.06
C PHE A 197 -5.97 2.79 21.35
N CYS A 198 -5.13 2.47 22.33
CA CYS A 198 -4.00 3.29 22.76
C CYS A 198 -2.87 2.44 23.35
N HIS A 199 -1.69 3.06 23.46
CA HIS A 199 -0.59 2.56 24.26
C HIS A 199 -0.47 3.33 25.59
N PRO A 200 -0.12 2.65 26.71
CA PRO A 200 0.09 1.20 26.82
C PRO A 200 -1.23 0.41 26.71
N VAL A 201 -1.18 -0.76 26.04
CA VAL A 201 -2.36 -1.57 25.69
C VAL A 201 -3.21 -1.99 26.90
N ILE A 202 -2.61 -2.04 28.09
CA ILE A 202 -3.34 -2.33 29.33
C ILE A 202 -4.44 -1.29 29.61
N ASP A 203 -4.20 -0.01 29.34
CA ASP A 203 -5.15 1.08 29.58
C ASP A 203 -6.35 0.97 28.65
N TYR A 204 -6.12 0.54 27.40
CA TYR A 204 -7.19 0.25 26.45
C TYR A 204 -8.16 -0.82 26.98
N TYR A 205 -7.63 -1.94 27.47
CA TYR A 205 -8.47 -3.01 28.03
C TYR A 205 -9.14 -2.59 29.36
N GLN A 206 -8.52 -1.75 30.18
CA GLN A 206 -9.20 -1.15 31.35
C GLN A 206 -10.38 -0.27 30.92
N GLY A 207 -10.20 0.53 29.87
CA GLY A 207 -11.26 1.36 29.29
C GLY A 207 -12.46 0.56 28.77
N LEU A 208 -12.22 -0.66 28.28
CA LEU A 208 -13.27 -1.61 27.90
C LEU A 208 -13.96 -2.31 29.08
N GLY A 209 -13.48 -2.09 30.32
CA GLY A 209 -14.05 -2.65 31.54
C GLY A 209 -13.50 -4.01 31.96
N PHE A 210 -12.32 -4.42 31.45
CA PHE A 210 -11.68 -5.64 31.95
C PHE A 210 -11.20 -5.48 33.40
N ASP A 211 -11.52 -6.48 34.22
CA ASP A 211 -11.03 -6.58 35.60
C ASP A 211 -9.84 -7.54 35.67
N PHE A 212 -8.63 -6.99 35.82
CA PHE A 212 -7.41 -7.77 35.86
C PHE A 212 -7.17 -8.53 37.18
N ASN A 213 -7.99 -8.30 38.21
CA ASN A 213 -8.00 -9.20 39.37
C ASN A 213 -8.66 -10.54 39.03
N ARG A 214 -9.59 -10.53 38.06
CA ARG A 214 -10.32 -11.72 37.61
C ARG A 214 -9.64 -12.42 36.45
N LEU A 215 -9.16 -11.66 35.46
CA LEU A 215 -8.40 -12.16 34.32
C LEU A 215 -7.08 -11.39 34.25
N PRO A 216 -5.98 -11.91 34.81
CA PRO A 216 -4.69 -11.22 34.77
C PRO A 216 -4.30 -10.79 33.36
N PHE A 217 -3.71 -9.60 33.23
CA PHE A 217 -3.39 -8.99 31.94
C PHE A 217 -2.53 -9.90 31.06
N ASP A 218 -1.52 -10.57 31.63
CA ASP A 218 -0.67 -11.52 30.91
C ASP A 218 -1.47 -12.69 30.30
N GLN A 219 -2.48 -13.17 31.03
CA GLN A 219 -3.36 -14.24 30.54
C GLN A 219 -4.25 -13.73 29.39
N LEU A 220 -4.75 -12.50 29.48
CA LEU A 220 -5.47 -11.86 28.39
C LEU A 220 -4.58 -11.71 27.14
N CYS A 221 -3.35 -11.21 27.29
CA CYS A 221 -2.37 -11.10 26.21
C CYS A 221 -2.04 -12.47 25.59
N GLN A 222 -1.94 -13.52 26.40
CA GLN A 222 -1.72 -14.88 25.92
C GLN A 222 -2.90 -15.38 25.07
N GLN A 223 -4.14 -15.13 25.51
CA GLN A 223 -5.35 -15.49 24.77
C GLN A 223 -5.46 -14.71 23.45
N PHE A 224 -5.20 -13.40 23.48
CA PHE A 224 -5.12 -12.58 22.27
C PHE A 224 -4.10 -13.16 21.29
N GLY A 225 -2.86 -13.39 21.76
CA GLY A 225 -1.79 -13.94 20.94
C GLY A 225 -2.11 -15.32 20.37
N GLN A 226 -2.85 -16.16 21.09
CA GLN A 226 -3.30 -17.47 20.57
C GLN A 226 -4.28 -17.31 19.40
N HIS A 227 -5.31 -16.47 19.56
CA HIS A 227 -6.27 -16.22 18.48
C HIS A 227 -5.62 -15.56 17.27
N TYR A 228 -4.72 -14.59 17.52
CA TYR A 228 -3.99 -13.91 16.47
C TYR A 228 -3.11 -14.88 15.66
N ARG A 229 -2.31 -15.71 16.34
CA ARG A 229 -1.46 -16.72 15.68
C ARG A 229 -2.26 -17.72 14.83
N ALA A 230 -3.49 -18.07 15.25
CA ALA A 230 -4.33 -19.00 14.52
C ALA A 230 -4.91 -18.41 13.20
N ALA A 231 -5.02 -17.08 13.11
CA ALA A 231 -5.62 -16.40 11.96
C ALA A 231 -4.61 -15.62 11.10
N ARG A 232 -3.39 -15.37 11.59
CA ARG A 232 -2.40 -14.49 10.94
C ARG A 232 -2.07 -14.83 9.49
N GLU A 233 -2.10 -16.11 9.11
CA GLU A 233 -1.79 -16.56 7.73
C GLU A 233 -2.88 -16.19 6.72
N GLN A 234 -4.04 -15.69 7.18
CA GLN A 234 -5.13 -15.21 6.33
C GLN A 234 -5.07 -13.69 6.13
N LEU A 235 -4.21 -13.00 6.89
CA LEU A 235 -4.04 -11.56 6.79
C LEU A 235 -3.53 -11.18 5.40
N LYS A 236 -3.83 -9.95 5.01
CA LYS A 236 -3.39 -9.40 3.73
C LYS A 236 -2.56 -8.16 4.00
N LEU A 237 -1.68 -7.86 3.07
CA LEU A 237 -1.04 -6.56 3.04
C LEU A 237 -2.07 -5.51 2.63
N HIS A 238 -1.99 -4.30 3.20
CA HIS A 238 -2.76 -3.16 2.70
C HIS A 238 -2.54 -2.96 1.20
N ASN A 239 -3.58 -2.58 0.46
CA ASN A 239 -3.48 -2.41 -1.00
C ASN A 239 -2.50 -1.28 -1.35
N GLY A 240 -1.52 -1.61 -2.18
CA GLY A 240 -0.49 -0.70 -2.68
C GLY A 240 0.80 -0.66 -1.89
N SER A 241 0.82 -1.20 -0.66
CA SER A 241 2.03 -1.32 0.15
C SER A 241 3.14 -2.10 -0.59
N ARG A 242 2.80 -3.23 -1.23
CA ARG A 242 3.75 -4.04 -1.99
C ARG A 242 4.35 -3.28 -3.17
N PHE A 243 3.56 -2.47 -3.87
CA PHE A 243 4.06 -1.65 -4.96
C PHE A 243 5.09 -0.63 -4.45
N LEU A 244 4.80 0.02 -3.32
CA LEU A 244 5.71 1.00 -2.72
C LEU A 244 7.01 0.35 -2.24
N LEU A 245 6.93 -0.75 -1.48
CA LEU A 245 8.10 -1.50 -1.03
C LEU A 245 9.02 -1.90 -2.20
N ARG A 246 8.45 -2.39 -3.31
CA ARG A 246 9.22 -2.76 -4.52
C ARG A 246 9.78 -1.57 -5.27
N SER A 247 9.09 -0.43 -5.24
CA SER A 247 9.52 0.79 -5.91
C SER A 247 10.70 1.43 -5.17
N LEU A 248 10.65 1.43 -3.83
CA LEU A 248 11.69 1.99 -2.98
C LEU A 248 12.92 1.08 -2.84
N SER A 249 12.78 -0.25 -2.93
CA SER A 249 13.91 -1.18 -2.79
C SER A 249 15.03 -1.00 -3.82
N ARG A 250 14.78 -0.22 -4.88
CA ARG A 250 15.77 0.12 -5.91
C ARG A 250 16.59 1.36 -5.60
N SER A 251 16.18 2.18 -4.63
CA SER A 251 16.74 3.52 -4.42
C SER A 251 16.86 3.95 -2.95
N HIS A 252 16.26 3.22 -2.02
CA HIS A 252 16.23 3.56 -0.60
C HIS A 252 16.66 2.36 0.23
N THR A 253 17.27 2.64 1.38
CA THR A 253 17.37 1.66 2.45
C THR A 253 15.99 1.49 3.07
N GLN A 254 15.56 0.25 3.28
CA GLN A 254 14.28 -0.07 3.88
C GLN A 254 14.45 -0.95 5.10
N SER A 255 13.70 -0.65 6.15
CA SER A 255 13.71 -1.46 7.37
C SER A 255 12.33 -1.70 7.92
N LEU A 256 12.14 -2.86 8.51
CA LEU A 256 10.93 -3.17 9.26
C LEU A 256 11.27 -3.11 10.75
N LEU A 257 10.54 -2.30 11.51
CA LEU A 257 10.69 -2.17 12.96
C LEU A 257 9.33 -2.50 13.60
N SER A 258 9.24 -3.61 14.32
CA SER A 258 7.98 -4.13 14.87
C SER A 258 8.09 -4.46 16.35
N ALA A 259 6.99 -4.27 17.07
CA ALA A 259 6.83 -4.77 18.45
C ALA A 259 6.64 -6.31 18.51
N SER A 260 6.48 -6.99 17.36
CA SER A 260 6.41 -8.45 17.29
C SER A 260 7.76 -9.10 17.58
N ALA A 261 7.74 -10.31 18.15
CA ALA A 261 8.95 -11.10 18.34
C ALA A 261 9.69 -11.36 17.01
N GLN A 262 11.01 -11.23 17.00
CA GLN A 262 11.87 -11.34 15.80
C GLN A 262 11.51 -12.54 14.91
N HIS A 263 11.44 -13.74 15.48
CA HIS A 263 11.15 -14.96 14.72
C HIS A 263 9.74 -14.96 14.10
N SER A 264 8.75 -14.33 14.76
CA SER A 264 7.40 -14.22 14.20
C SER A 264 7.37 -13.23 13.04
N LEU A 265 8.14 -12.14 13.13
CA LEU A 265 8.26 -11.15 12.06
C LEU A 265 8.85 -11.78 10.80
N GLU A 266 9.94 -12.56 10.93
CA GLU A 266 10.57 -13.27 9.82
C GLU A 266 9.62 -14.25 9.12
N GLN A 267 8.83 -15.00 9.89
CA GLN A 267 7.79 -15.88 9.35
C GLN A 267 6.74 -15.11 8.54
N CYS A 268 6.31 -13.95 9.04
CA CYS A 268 5.36 -13.09 8.34
C CYS A 268 5.94 -12.55 7.02
N ILE A 269 7.20 -12.11 7.01
CA ILE A 269 7.86 -11.61 5.79
C ILE A 269 7.90 -12.68 4.71
N SER A 270 8.28 -13.91 5.08
CA SER A 270 8.33 -15.04 4.14
C SER A 270 6.94 -15.44 3.65
N HIS A 271 5.96 -15.52 4.55
CA HIS A 271 4.57 -15.82 4.19
C HIS A 271 4.01 -14.82 3.17
N HIS A 272 4.29 -13.53 3.35
CA HIS A 272 3.89 -12.47 2.42
C HIS A 272 4.85 -12.28 1.25
N GLN A 273 5.86 -13.13 1.04
CA GLN A 273 6.79 -13.04 -0.10
C GLN A 273 7.42 -11.63 -0.22
N LEU A 274 7.84 -11.08 0.90
CA LEU A 274 8.52 -9.78 0.99
C LEU A 274 10.03 -9.93 1.22
N ASP A 275 10.55 -11.16 1.14
CA ASP A 275 11.97 -11.46 1.26
C ASP A 275 12.81 -10.60 0.29
N GLY A 276 13.90 -10.04 0.78
CA GLY A 276 14.80 -9.20 -0.01
C GLY A 276 14.28 -7.79 -0.33
N LEU A 277 13.13 -7.36 0.21
CA LEU A 277 12.66 -5.98 0.08
C LEU A 277 13.12 -5.06 1.22
N PHE A 278 13.61 -5.63 2.32
CA PHE A 278 14.13 -4.91 3.48
C PHE A 278 15.61 -5.22 3.66
N ASP A 279 16.41 -4.19 3.92
CA ASP A 279 17.82 -4.31 4.29
C ASP A 279 17.98 -4.74 5.75
N TYR A 280 17.02 -4.35 6.60
CA TYR A 280 17.04 -4.63 8.03
C TYR A 280 15.65 -5.05 8.56
N LEU A 281 15.60 -6.10 9.37
CA LEU A 281 14.39 -6.60 10.02
C LEU A 281 14.59 -6.64 11.54
N TYR A 282 13.88 -5.78 12.27
CA TYR A 282 14.00 -5.60 13.71
C TYR A 282 12.65 -5.84 14.39
N GLY A 283 12.46 -7.05 14.90
CA GLY A 283 11.48 -7.35 15.94
C GLY A 283 12.08 -7.20 17.34
N LEU A 284 11.29 -7.53 18.36
CA LEU A 284 11.74 -7.60 19.75
C LEU A 284 12.40 -8.96 20.04
N ASP A 285 13.47 -8.94 20.83
CA ASP A 285 14.15 -10.13 21.32
C ASP A 285 13.53 -10.64 22.64
N ASN A 286 13.52 -11.95 22.84
CA ASN A 286 13.04 -12.58 24.09
C ASN A 286 14.00 -12.38 25.29
N HIS A 287 15.18 -11.79 25.06
CA HIS A 287 16.23 -11.62 26.07
C HIS A 287 16.41 -10.14 26.44
N HIS A 288 15.73 -9.73 27.51
CA HIS A 288 15.92 -8.51 28.30
C HIS A 288 15.65 -7.14 27.60
N ALA A 289 14.63 -6.44 28.12
CA ALA A 289 14.42 -4.99 28.08
C ALA A 289 14.38 -4.24 26.73
N ALA A 290 14.52 -4.89 25.58
CA ALA A 290 14.46 -4.21 24.29
C ALA A 290 13.02 -3.77 23.97
N CYS A 291 12.75 -2.46 24.06
CA CYS A 291 11.53 -1.87 23.51
C CYS A 291 11.76 -1.42 22.06
N LYS A 292 10.68 -1.07 21.34
CA LYS A 292 10.76 -0.65 19.93
C LYS A 292 11.70 0.55 19.72
N ILE A 293 11.78 1.45 20.71
CA ILE A 293 12.68 2.61 20.70
C ILE A 293 14.15 2.16 20.70
N ASP A 294 14.52 1.24 21.60
CA ASP A 294 15.92 0.78 21.69
C ASP A 294 16.33 0.02 20.42
N ARG A 295 15.43 -0.82 19.88
CA ARG A 295 15.63 -1.47 18.57
C ARG A 295 15.74 -0.46 17.43
N GLY A 296 14.98 0.64 17.48
CA GLY A 296 15.12 1.75 16.53
C GLY A 296 16.47 2.44 16.61
N ARG A 297 17.02 2.65 17.81
CA ARG A 297 18.36 3.23 18.01
C ARG A 297 19.46 2.32 17.46
N GLU A 298 19.37 1.03 17.74
CA GLU A 298 20.27 0.02 17.18
C GLU A 298 20.21 0.01 15.65
N LEU A 299 18.99 0.06 15.09
CA LEU A 299 18.78 0.13 13.65
C LEU A 299 19.44 1.35 13.02
N LEU A 300 19.26 2.55 13.58
CA LEU A 300 19.91 3.78 13.08
C LEU A 300 21.44 3.71 13.17
N GLN A 301 21.96 3.13 14.26
CA GLN A 301 23.40 2.93 14.42
C GLN A 301 23.96 1.98 13.33
N VAL A 302 23.25 0.90 13.03
CA VAL A 302 23.69 -0.10 12.03
C VAL A 302 23.49 0.39 10.60
N SER A 303 22.42 1.12 10.31
CA SER A 303 22.20 1.70 8.98
C SER A 303 23.21 2.82 8.68
N GLY A 304 23.65 3.55 9.72
CA GLY A 304 24.54 4.70 9.57
C GLY A 304 23.87 5.89 8.89
N ILE A 305 22.54 5.88 8.75
CA ILE A 305 21.77 6.94 8.12
C ILE A 305 21.26 7.89 9.20
N ALA A 306 21.47 9.19 8.98
CA ALA A 306 21.10 10.22 9.95
C ALA A 306 19.57 10.27 10.15
N PRO A 307 19.09 10.58 11.38
CA PRO A 307 17.66 10.66 11.68
C PRO A 307 16.90 11.62 10.76
N GLU A 308 17.50 12.76 10.39
CA GLU A 308 16.90 13.78 9.52
C GLU A 308 16.75 13.32 8.07
N ARG A 309 17.30 12.17 7.72
CA ARG A 309 17.17 11.52 6.40
C ARG A 309 16.37 10.24 6.47
N THR A 310 15.76 9.98 7.62
CA THR A 310 15.01 8.76 7.92
C THR A 310 13.55 9.11 8.18
N LEU A 311 12.66 8.35 7.56
CA LEU A 311 11.23 8.45 7.73
C LEU A 311 10.71 7.18 8.41
N VAL A 312 10.00 7.34 9.53
CA VAL A 312 9.17 6.29 10.13
C VAL A 312 7.76 6.38 9.56
N ILE A 313 7.21 5.22 9.16
CA ILE A 313 5.82 5.08 8.72
C ILE A 313 5.13 4.09 9.65
N GLY A 314 4.08 4.55 10.32
CA GLY A 314 3.32 3.77 11.31
C GLY A 314 1.84 4.13 11.33
N ASP A 315 1.07 3.56 12.27
CA ASP A 315 -0.37 3.80 12.40
C ASP A 315 -0.84 4.06 13.83
N THR A 316 0.10 4.20 14.77
CA THR A 316 -0.21 4.36 16.20
C THR A 316 0.56 5.50 16.87
N ASP A 317 0.06 5.93 18.03
CA ASP A 317 0.75 6.77 19.01
C ASP A 317 2.13 6.22 19.39
N HIS A 318 2.30 4.90 19.45
CA HIS A 318 3.59 4.28 19.72
C HIS A 318 4.61 4.49 18.59
N ASP A 319 4.17 4.54 17.33
CA ASP A 319 5.06 4.90 16.21
C ASP A 319 5.48 6.36 16.26
N TRP A 320 4.59 7.23 16.75
CA TRP A 320 4.93 8.61 17.06
C TRP A 320 5.98 8.70 18.17
N GLU A 321 5.80 7.98 19.29
CA GLU A 321 6.79 7.92 20.38
C GLU A 321 8.16 7.42 19.88
N VAL A 322 8.16 6.41 19.01
CA VAL A 322 9.39 5.90 18.39
C VAL A 322 10.04 6.97 17.53
N ALA A 323 9.31 7.61 16.62
CA ALA A 323 9.89 8.61 15.74
C ALA A 323 10.43 9.82 16.51
N ASP A 324 9.71 10.29 17.53
CA ASP A 324 10.13 11.39 18.41
C ASP A 324 11.42 11.04 19.17
N ALA A 325 11.46 9.85 19.78
CA ALA A 325 12.64 9.38 20.53
C ALA A 325 13.87 9.14 19.65
N LEU A 326 13.68 8.87 18.36
CA LEU A 326 14.75 8.69 17.38
C LEU A 326 15.15 10.00 16.67
N GLY A 327 14.33 11.06 16.76
CA GLY A 327 14.53 12.31 16.04
C GLY A 327 14.33 12.20 14.53
N THR A 328 13.49 11.26 14.08
CA THR A 328 13.22 10.99 12.66
C THR A 328 11.98 11.71 12.15
N HIS A 329 11.82 11.80 10.84
CA HIS A 329 10.53 12.19 10.25
C HIS A 329 9.47 11.10 10.50
N LEU A 330 8.19 11.49 10.51
CA LEU A 330 7.08 10.58 10.78
C LEU A 330 5.92 10.81 9.81
N TRP A 331 5.42 9.73 9.23
CA TRP A 331 4.12 9.67 8.56
C TRP A 331 3.22 8.64 9.26
N LEU A 332 1.99 9.05 9.58
CA LEU A 332 1.00 8.18 10.22
C LEU A 332 -0.12 7.80 9.25
N ILE A 333 -0.57 6.55 9.27
CA ILE A 333 -1.63 6.03 8.39
C ILE A 333 -2.85 5.65 9.23
N ALA A 334 -3.97 6.33 9.03
CA ALA A 334 -5.22 6.18 9.78
C ALA A 334 -6.13 5.02 9.30
N ASP A 335 -5.57 4.08 8.52
CA ASP A 335 -6.25 2.87 8.07
C ASP A 335 -5.85 1.63 8.89
N GLY A 336 -4.99 1.81 9.90
CA GLY A 336 -4.56 0.77 10.84
C GLY A 336 -5.41 0.72 12.11
N HIS A 337 -4.74 0.73 13.26
CA HIS A 337 -5.31 0.54 14.59
C HIS A 337 -5.83 1.80 15.26
N GLN A 338 -5.43 3.01 14.82
CA GLN A 338 -5.95 4.27 15.37
C GLN A 338 -6.63 5.14 14.31
N SER A 339 -7.60 5.93 14.76
CA SER A 339 -8.40 6.80 13.88
C SER A 339 -7.64 8.06 13.45
N GLU A 340 -8.07 8.65 12.33
CA GLU A 340 -7.52 9.91 11.80
C GLU A 340 -7.59 11.04 12.83
N ALA A 341 -8.68 11.12 13.59
CA ALA A 341 -8.85 12.14 14.62
C ALA A 341 -7.82 11.98 15.76
N LYS A 342 -7.51 10.74 16.16
CA LYS A 342 -6.54 10.46 17.22
C LYS A 342 -5.11 10.76 16.76
N LEU A 343 -4.74 10.26 15.59
CA LEU A 343 -3.42 10.49 15.01
C LEU A 343 -3.20 11.97 14.66
N GLY A 344 -4.24 12.66 14.15
CA GLY A 344 -4.20 14.09 13.81
C GLY A 344 -4.04 15.01 15.03
N ALA A 345 -4.41 14.55 16.22
CA ALA A 345 -4.13 15.26 17.46
C ALA A 345 -2.65 15.15 17.90
N LEU A 346 -1.92 14.14 17.39
CA LEU A 346 -0.52 13.87 17.73
C LEU A 346 0.45 14.49 16.72
N HIS A 347 0.13 14.42 15.43
CA HIS A 347 1.05 14.82 14.36
C HIS A 347 0.32 15.40 13.14
N GLY A 348 0.98 16.34 12.44
CA GLY A 348 0.40 16.99 11.26
C GLY A 348 0.46 16.16 9.96
N SER A 349 1.34 15.15 9.89
CA SER A 349 1.48 14.27 8.73
C SER A 349 0.72 12.96 8.93
N VAL A 350 -0.61 13.04 8.76
CA VAL A 350 -1.53 11.89 8.88
C VAL A 350 -2.22 11.67 7.55
N PHE A 351 -2.26 10.43 7.11
CA PHE A 351 -2.87 10.01 5.86
C PHE A 351 -4.01 9.05 6.13
N ARG A 352 -5.15 9.26 5.48
CA ARG A 352 -6.34 8.43 5.69
C ARG A 352 -6.13 6.96 5.38
N ASN A 353 -5.41 6.67 4.31
CA ASN A 353 -5.14 5.32 3.84
C ASN A 353 -4.02 5.34 2.79
N TRP A 354 -3.56 4.15 2.43
CA TRP A 354 -2.54 3.96 1.41
C TRP A 354 -2.90 4.50 0.03
N GLN A 355 -4.17 4.69 -0.32
CA GLN A 355 -4.58 5.21 -1.64
C GLN A 355 -4.60 6.75 -1.70
N GLN A 356 -4.56 7.43 -0.55
CA GLN A 356 -4.68 8.88 -0.39
C GLN A 356 -3.43 9.51 0.26
N LEU A 357 -2.26 8.90 0.02
CA LEU A 357 -0.97 9.43 0.47
C LEU A 357 -0.56 10.68 -0.34
N ASN A 358 -1.32 11.78 -0.22
CA ASN A 358 -1.00 13.08 -0.79
C ASN A 358 -0.94 14.11 0.35
N LEU A 359 0.24 14.70 0.58
CA LEU A 359 0.42 15.89 1.44
C LEU A 359 -0.08 17.18 0.76
N SER A 360 -1.24 17.14 0.12
CA SER A 360 -1.79 18.29 -0.60
C SER A 360 -3.21 18.60 -0.12
N GLU A 361 -3.32 18.93 1.17
CA GLU A 361 -4.41 19.70 1.78
C GLU A 361 -3.96 20.09 3.21
N ALA A 362 -3.01 21.02 3.29
CA ALA A 362 -2.73 21.81 4.49
C ALA A 362 -2.97 23.29 4.14
#